data_AF-B4R4Q8-F1
#
_entry.id   AF-B4R4Q8-F1
#
_cell.length_a   1.000
_cell.length_b   1.000
_cell.length_c   1.000
_cell.angle_alpha   90.00
_cell.angle_beta   90.00
_cell.angle_gamma   90.00
#
_symmetry.space_group_name_H-M   'P 1'
#
loop_
_entity.id
_entity.type
_entity.pdbx_description
1 polymer ?
#
loop_
_entity_poly.entity_id
_entity_poly.type
_entity_poly.pdbx_seq_one_letter_code
_entity_poly.pdbx_strand_id
1 'polypeptide(L)'
;MEDSKPAICPLPDCQTVVEHTHLLRHMISKHLDPRARTLPFQLRLREVSTGQRTLLMLPYRQLILDHDQCLAVLNWSSECLTGSDLTAPQLDLPPCHQGLTNHLPILVMVCRTTWKSLLKQNDEKDVQETRDVSAEWGVVYLFWLLSPFTRRPIYANLALQNGPLQSVFRRNRRRIRNFASRMPIRQFINGLDPYFVSLNEDQLDELCGNGGGNQYSVYLEVIIEGVMP
;
A
#
# COMPACT_ATOMS: atom_id res chain seq x y z
N MET A 1 -19.45 -11.46 -9.69
CA MET A 1 -18.94 -12.66 -8.98
C MET A 1 -17.49 -12.99 -9.35
N GLU A 2 -16.80 -12.18 -10.18
CA GLU A 2 -15.39 -12.40 -10.52
C GLU A 2 -14.41 -11.88 -9.46
N ASP A 3 -14.82 -10.88 -8.68
CA ASP A 3 -13.98 -10.22 -7.68
C ASP A 3 -13.68 -11.07 -6.43
N SER A 4 -14.28 -12.25 -6.27
CA SER A 4 -13.99 -13.17 -5.16
C SER A 4 -13.15 -14.37 -5.59
N LYS A 5 -12.61 -14.38 -6.82
CA LYS A 5 -11.73 -15.45 -7.31
C LYS A 5 -10.33 -15.28 -6.72
N PRO A 6 -9.61 -16.38 -6.44
CA PRO A 6 -8.20 -16.32 -6.08
C PRO A 6 -7.41 -15.52 -7.13
N ALA A 7 -6.43 -14.77 -6.67
CA ALA A 7 -5.60 -13.92 -7.53
C ALA A 7 -4.14 -14.01 -7.14
N ILE A 8 -3.26 -13.68 -8.09
CA ILE A 8 -1.83 -13.65 -7.83
C ILE A 8 -1.54 -12.58 -6.77
N CYS A 9 -0.63 -12.90 -5.84
CA CYS A 9 -0.14 -12.02 -4.80
C CYS A 9 0.10 -10.59 -5.33
N PRO A 10 -0.28 -9.55 -4.57
CA PRO A 10 -0.09 -8.16 -5.00
C PRO A 10 1.35 -7.66 -4.87
N LEU A 11 2.24 -8.42 -4.22
CA LEU A 11 3.66 -8.07 -4.16
C LEU A 11 4.38 -8.53 -5.43
N PRO A 12 5.31 -7.71 -5.95
CA PRO A 12 6.12 -8.06 -7.12
C PRO A 12 6.97 -9.29 -6.81
N ASP A 13 7.36 -10.00 -7.87
CA ASP A 13 8.12 -11.26 -7.83
C ASP A 13 7.44 -12.45 -7.12
N CYS A 14 6.27 -12.25 -6.50
CA CYS A 14 5.46 -13.32 -5.95
C CYS A 14 4.40 -13.79 -6.94
N GLN A 15 4.65 -14.92 -7.60
CA GLN A 15 3.69 -15.53 -8.54
C GLN A 15 2.68 -16.48 -7.87
N THR A 16 2.62 -16.48 -6.54
CA THR A 16 1.69 -17.36 -5.81
C THR A 16 0.26 -16.88 -6.01
N VAL A 17 -0.65 -17.78 -6.39
CA VAL A 17 -2.09 -17.52 -6.38
C VAL A 17 -2.60 -17.65 -4.96
N VAL A 18 -3.33 -16.65 -4.48
CA VAL A 18 -3.74 -16.50 -3.09
C VAL A 18 -5.26 -16.34 -3.05
N GLU A 19 -5.91 -17.15 -2.21
CA GLU A 19 -7.33 -17.00 -1.91
C GLU A 19 -7.55 -15.81 -0.97
N HIS A 20 -8.72 -15.17 -1.07
CA HIS A 20 -9.07 -14.04 -0.20
C HIS A 20 -9.02 -14.38 1.30
N THR A 21 -9.35 -15.62 1.66
CA THR A 21 -9.29 -16.17 3.02
C THR A 21 -7.88 -16.52 3.47
N HIS A 22 -6.90 -16.58 2.58
CA HIS A 22 -5.54 -17.01 2.91
C HIS A 22 -4.50 -15.90 2.73
N LEU A 23 -4.94 -14.68 2.39
CA LEU A 23 -4.04 -13.55 2.17
C LEU A 23 -3.16 -13.29 3.37
N LEU A 24 -3.72 -13.22 4.58
CA LEU A 24 -2.95 -12.93 5.78
C LEU A 24 -1.90 -14.02 6.07
N ARG A 25 -2.28 -15.31 5.99
CA ARG A 25 -1.33 -16.42 6.13
C ARG A 25 -0.20 -16.34 5.09
N HIS A 26 -0.54 -16.02 3.85
CA HIS A 26 0.44 -15.86 2.78
C HIS A 26 1.44 -14.74 3.10
N MET A 27 0.95 -13.57 3.50
CA MET A 27 1.80 -12.44 3.89
C MET A 27 2.71 -12.81 5.07
N ILE A 28 2.18 -13.48 6.10
CA ILE A 28 2.95 -13.93 7.28
C ILE A 28 4.07 -14.89 6.88
N SER A 29 3.77 -15.89 6.05
CA SER A 29 4.71 -16.98 5.74
C SER A 29 5.71 -16.66 4.63
N LYS A 30 5.39 -15.74 3.72
CA LYS A 30 6.21 -15.48 2.52
C LYS A 30 6.88 -14.11 2.50
N HIS A 31 6.33 -13.12 3.21
CA HIS A 31 6.76 -11.72 3.09
C HIS A 31 7.12 -11.06 4.43
N LEU A 32 6.61 -11.58 5.54
CA LEU A 32 6.94 -11.12 6.90
C LEU A 32 8.11 -11.91 7.53
N ASP A 33 8.47 -13.07 6.97
CA ASP A 33 9.62 -13.84 7.46
C ASP A 33 10.88 -12.98 7.29
N PRO A 34 11.70 -12.75 8.35
CA PRO A 34 12.96 -12.03 8.25
C PRO A 34 13.93 -12.57 7.18
N ARG A 35 13.73 -13.82 6.75
CA ARG A 35 14.48 -14.45 5.65
C ARG A 35 13.94 -14.09 4.26
N ALA A 36 12.70 -13.63 4.17
CA ALA A 36 12.11 -13.09 2.95
C ALA A 36 12.76 -11.73 2.66
N ARG A 37 13.76 -11.72 1.77
CA ARG A 37 14.55 -10.54 1.39
C ARG A 37 13.79 -9.60 0.43
N THR A 38 12.49 -9.40 0.63
CA THR A 38 11.64 -8.73 -0.36
C THR A 38 11.62 -7.22 -0.24
N LEU A 39 12.02 -6.65 0.91
CA LEU A 39 11.93 -5.20 1.15
C LEU A 39 13.18 -4.65 1.85
N PRO A 40 13.61 -3.41 1.54
CA PRO A 40 14.71 -2.75 2.24
C PRO A 40 14.35 -2.36 3.69
N PHE A 41 13.08 -2.50 4.07
CA PHE A 41 12.56 -2.25 5.42
C PHE A 41 11.71 -3.43 5.89
N GLN A 42 11.60 -3.59 7.21
CA GLN A 42 10.80 -4.66 7.80
C GLN A 42 9.30 -4.38 7.63
N LEU A 43 8.60 -5.25 6.88
CA LEU A 43 7.15 -5.24 6.78
C LEU A 43 6.53 -5.37 8.18
N ARG A 44 5.60 -4.48 8.53
CA ARG A 44 4.96 -4.47 9.85
C ARG A 44 3.60 -5.14 9.80
N LEU A 45 3.32 -5.99 10.80
CA LEU A 45 1.99 -6.54 11.04
C LEU A 45 1.39 -5.85 12.27
N ARG A 46 0.20 -5.27 12.15
CA ARG A 46 -0.43 -4.51 13.26
C ARG A 46 -1.94 -4.69 13.27
N GLU A 47 -2.52 -4.85 14.45
CA GLU A 47 -3.96 -4.77 14.67
C GLU A 47 -4.41 -3.30 14.82
N VAL A 48 -5.54 -2.95 14.19
CA VAL A 48 -6.08 -1.58 14.17
C VAL A 48 -7.59 -1.55 14.28
N SER A 49 -8.13 -0.60 15.04
CA SER A 49 -9.56 -0.31 15.11
C SER A 49 -9.97 0.82 14.15
N THR A 50 -11.28 0.93 13.89
CA THR A 50 -11.85 2.07 13.15
C THR A 50 -11.46 3.41 13.78
N GLY A 51 -11.06 4.37 12.96
CA GLY A 51 -10.65 5.71 13.42
C GLY A 51 -9.27 5.77 14.09
N GLN A 52 -8.62 4.63 14.33
CA GLN A 52 -7.30 4.60 14.94
C GLN A 52 -6.23 5.17 13.99
N ARG A 53 -5.48 6.14 14.50
CA ARG A 53 -4.34 6.75 13.79
C ARG A 53 -3.14 5.79 13.79
N THR A 54 -2.72 5.37 12.60
CA THR A 54 -1.51 4.55 12.41
C THR A 54 -0.46 5.34 11.65
N LEU A 55 0.73 5.51 12.26
CA LEU A 55 1.88 6.17 11.64
C LEU A 55 2.90 5.12 11.18
N LEU A 56 3.19 5.11 9.88
CA LEU A 56 4.16 4.23 9.25
C LEU A 56 5.36 5.08 8.81
N MET A 57 6.54 4.74 9.32
CA MET A 57 7.77 5.38 8.87
C MET A 57 8.06 4.97 7.42
N LEU A 58 8.30 5.96 6.57
CA LEU A 58 8.52 5.81 5.14
C LEU A 58 9.90 6.39 4.78
N PRO A 59 10.94 5.54 4.64
CA PRO A 59 12.22 5.96 4.10
C PRO A 59 12.13 6.09 2.56
N TYR A 60 11.44 7.13 2.07
CA TYR A 60 10.98 7.22 0.68
C TYR A 60 12.11 7.13 -0.35
N ARG A 61 13.29 7.70 -0.07
CA ARG A 61 14.46 7.61 -0.97
C ARG A 61 15.09 6.21 -1.05
N GLN A 62 14.81 5.34 -0.08
CA GLN A 62 15.31 3.96 -0.08
C GLN A 62 14.36 2.99 -0.81
N LEU A 63 13.21 3.47 -1.28
CA LEU A 63 12.31 2.66 -2.08
C LEU A 63 12.96 2.33 -3.43
N ILE A 64 12.86 1.06 -3.80
CA ILE A 64 13.25 0.56 -5.11
C ILE A 64 12.36 1.20 -6.19
N LEU A 65 12.99 1.74 -7.24
CA LEU A 65 12.31 2.36 -8.36
C LEU A 65 11.54 1.31 -9.18
N ASP A 66 10.34 1.68 -9.63
CA ASP A 66 9.42 0.87 -10.44
C ASP A 66 9.07 -0.50 -9.80
N HIS A 67 9.02 -0.53 -8.46
CA HIS A 67 8.74 -1.74 -7.71
C HIS A 67 7.70 -1.49 -6.60
N ASP A 68 6.62 -2.25 -6.65
CA ASP A 68 5.53 -2.19 -5.67
C ASP A 68 6.00 -2.78 -4.34
N GLN A 69 5.75 -2.06 -3.24
CA GLN A 69 6.22 -2.45 -1.92
C GLN A 69 5.08 -2.34 -0.92
N CYS A 70 4.99 -3.32 -0.01
CA CYS A 70 4.03 -3.28 1.08
C CYS A 70 4.72 -2.72 2.33
N LEU A 71 4.26 -1.58 2.83
CA LEU A 71 4.79 -0.95 4.04
C LEU A 71 4.33 -1.66 5.31
N ALA A 72 3.07 -2.08 5.33
CA ALA A 72 2.45 -2.73 6.48
C ALA A 72 1.23 -3.53 6.07
N VAL A 73 0.92 -4.55 6.87
CA VAL A 73 -0.37 -5.25 6.90
C VAL A 73 -1.10 -4.80 8.16
N LEU A 74 -2.15 -4.02 7.96
CA LEU A 74 -3.05 -3.53 9.01
C LEU A 74 -4.25 -4.47 9.10
N ASN A 75 -4.32 -5.25 10.17
CA ASN A 75 -5.44 -6.15 10.44
C ASN A 75 -6.54 -5.35 11.12
N TRP A 76 -7.54 -4.97 10.34
CA TRP A 76 -8.60 -4.10 10.82
C TRP A 76 -9.80 -4.89 11.33
N SER A 77 -10.26 -4.53 12.51
CA SER A 77 -11.53 -4.98 13.07
C SER A 77 -12.50 -3.80 13.20
N SER A 78 -13.75 -4.02 12.82
CA SER A 78 -14.84 -3.09 13.09
C SER A 78 -15.59 -3.55 14.33
N GLU A 79 -15.72 -2.67 15.33
CA GLU A 79 -16.55 -2.95 16.52
C GLU A 79 -18.04 -3.03 16.17
N CYS A 80 -18.46 -2.43 15.05
CA CYS A 80 -19.86 -2.34 14.63
C CYS A 80 -20.30 -3.42 13.65
N LEU A 81 -19.38 -4.23 13.12
CA LEU A 81 -19.69 -5.27 12.13
C LEU A 81 -19.17 -6.60 12.63
N THR A 82 -20.04 -7.61 12.68
CA THR A 82 -19.54 -8.98 12.86
C THR A 82 -18.68 -9.33 11.64
N GLY A 83 -17.48 -9.87 11.84
CA GLY A 83 -16.48 -10.05 10.78
C GLY A 83 -17.04 -10.78 9.55
N SER A 84 -17.97 -11.72 9.76
CA SER A 84 -18.68 -12.49 8.73
C SER A 84 -19.58 -11.67 7.80
N ASP A 85 -19.99 -10.48 8.19
CA ASP A 85 -20.87 -9.62 7.39
C ASP A 85 -20.11 -8.89 6.29
N LEU A 86 -18.82 -8.63 6.50
CA LEU A 86 -18.00 -7.80 5.61
C LEU A 86 -17.07 -8.61 4.71
N THR A 87 -16.38 -9.61 5.28
CA THR A 87 -15.42 -10.47 4.59
C THR A 87 -15.52 -11.90 5.12
N ALA A 88 -15.08 -12.87 4.34
CA ALA A 88 -14.83 -14.21 4.88
C ALA A 88 -13.66 -14.17 5.89
N PRO A 89 -13.67 -15.02 6.93
CA PRO A 89 -12.60 -15.09 7.91
C PRO A 89 -11.28 -15.54 7.27
N GLN A 90 -10.16 -15.07 7.83
CA GLN A 90 -8.83 -15.54 7.45
C GLN A 90 -8.58 -16.94 8.01
N LEU A 91 -8.23 -17.88 7.14
CA LEU A 91 -8.07 -19.29 7.45
C LEU A 91 -6.59 -19.66 7.62
N ASP A 92 -6.38 -20.77 8.32
CA ASP A 92 -5.09 -21.45 8.44
C ASP A 92 -3.96 -20.55 8.99
N LEU A 93 -4.31 -19.57 9.83
CA LEU A 93 -3.35 -18.71 10.50
C LEU A 93 -2.50 -19.51 11.51
N PRO A 94 -1.20 -19.18 11.67
CA PRO A 94 -0.37 -19.76 12.72
C PRO A 94 -0.98 -19.53 14.12
N PRO A 95 -0.71 -20.40 15.12
CA PRO A 95 -1.30 -20.29 16.46
C PRO A 95 -1.18 -18.90 17.11
N CYS A 96 -0.03 -18.25 16.96
CA CYS A 96 0.23 -16.90 17.50
C CYS A 96 -0.56 -15.77 16.81
N HIS A 97 -1.21 -16.05 15.68
CA HIS A 97 -1.99 -15.07 14.90
C HIS A 97 -3.48 -15.45 14.79
N GLN A 98 -3.94 -16.47 15.50
CA GLN A 98 -5.34 -16.91 15.44
C GLN A 98 -6.33 -15.81 15.88
N GLY A 99 -5.92 -14.89 16.74
CA GLY A 99 -6.73 -13.72 17.13
C GLY A 99 -7.13 -12.82 15.95
N LEU A 100 -6.42 -12.90 14.82
CA LEU A 100 -6.65 -12.09 13.62
C LEU A 100 -7.63 -12.74 12.62
N THR A 101 -8.22 -13.88 12.97
CA THR A 101 -9.11 -14.67 12.08
C THR A 101 -10.26 -13.84 11.51
N ASN A 102 -10.84 -12.95 12.31
CA ASN A 102 -12.00 -12.15 11.90
C ASN A 102 -11.63 -10.72 11.47
N HIS A 103 -10.33 -10.41 11.38
CA HIS A 103 -9.85 -9.12 10.93
C HIS A 103 -9.72 -9.11 9.41
N LEU A 104 -9.94 -7.94 8.81
CA LEU A 104 -9.64 -7.72 7.41
C LEU A 104 -8.18 -7.27 7.27
N PRO A 105 -7.30 -8.07 6.63
CA PRO A 105 -5.95 -7.61 6.33
C PRO A 105 -5.99 -6.52 5.25
N ILE A 106 -5.47 -5.34 5.57
CA ILE A 106 -5.32 -4.22 4.65
C ILE A 106 -3.83 -3.99 4.42
N LEU A 107 -3.39 -4.16 3.18
CA LEU A 107 -2.02 -3.95 2.75
C LEU A 107 -1.85 -2.48 2.38
N VAL A 108 -0.88 -1.82 3.02
CA VAL A 108 -0.50 -0.45 2.70
C VAL A 108 0.60 -0.51 1.67
N MET A 109 0.27 -0.12 0.44
CA MET A 109 1.15 -0.25 -0.72
C MET A 109 1.77 1.10 -1.09
N VAL A 110 3.01 1.04 -1.56
CA VAL A 110 3.75 2.18 -2.10
C VAL A 110 4.52 1.77 -3.34
N CYS A 111 4.64 2.68 -4.31
CA CYS A 111 5.55 2.55 -5.44
C CYS A 111 6.27 3.87 -5.69
N ARG A 112 7.59 3.82 -5.81
CA ARG A 112 8.42 4.93 -6.30
C ARG A 112 8.63 4.71 -7.79
N THR A 113 8.21 5.64 -8.63
CA THR A 113 8.30 5.52 -10.09
C THR A 113 8.60 6.89 -10.72
N THR A 114 8.64 6.98 -12.04
CA THR A 114 8.84 8.24 -12.78
C THR A 114 7.60 8.56 -13.60
N TRP A 115 7.35 9.85 -13.87
CA TRP A 115 6.28 10.24 -14.79
C TRP A 115 6.46 9.61 -16.19
N LYS A 116 7.70 9.40 -16.63
CA LYS A 116 8.00 8.68 -17.89
C LYS A 116 7.48 7.23 -17.86
N SER A 117 7.78 6.47 -16.81
CA SER A 117 7.33 5.07 -16.64
C SER A 117 5.80 4.95 -16.60
N LEU A 118 5.17 5.94 -15.97
CA LEU A 118 3.74 6.12 -15.89
C LEU A 118 3.09 6.42 -17.25
N LEU A 119 3.71 7.27 -18.07
CA LEU A 119 3.16 7.75 -19.35
C LEU A 119 3.55 6.90 -20.58
N LYS A 120 4.60 6.06 -20.50
CA LYS A 120 5.02 5.20 -21.62
C LYS A 120 3.89 4.26 -22.06
N GLN A 121 3.36 4.50 -23.26
CA GLN A 121 2.51 3.57 -24.00
C GLN A 121 3.39 2.49 -24.64
N ASN A 122 2.90 1.26 -24.74
CA ASN A 122 3.66 0.02 -24.87
C ASN A 122 4.39 -0.24 -26.22
N ASP A 123 4.81 0.78 -26.97
CA ASP A 123 5.32 0.57 -28.35
C ASP A 123 6.84 0.71 -28.57
N GLU A 124 7.63 1.09 -27.56
CA GLU A 124 9.08 1.19 -27.75
C GLU A 124 9.81 0.06 -27.03
N LYS A 125 10.17 -0.97 -27.81
CA LYS A 125 11.19 -1.95 -27.45
C LYS A 125 12.45 -1.21 -27.00
N ASP A 126 12.97 -1.67 -25.86
CA ASP A 126 14.16 -1.21 -25.18
C ASP A 126 15.25 -0.67 -26.10
N VAL A 127 15.43 0.65 -26.09
CA VAL A 127 16.77 1.23 -26.18
C VAL A 127 17.18 1.55 -24.76
N GLN A 128 18.21 0.85 -24.33
CA GLN A 128 18.84 0.92 -23.02
C GLN A 128 19.54 2.27 -22.88
N GLU A 129 18.76 3.33 -22.65
CA GLU A 129 19.29 4.65 -22.34
C GLU A 129 19.69 4.69 -20.87
N THR A 130 20.96 4.35 -20.63
CA THR A 130 21.70 4.57 -19.39
C THR A 130 21.99 6.06 -19.15
N ARG A 131 20.96 6.91 -19.20
CA ARG A 131 21.02 8.31 -18.74
C ARG A 131 20.06 8.45 -17.57
N ASP A 132 20.47 9.14 -16.52
CA ASP A 132 19.73 9.33 -15.26
C ASP A 132 18.24 9.67 -15.51
N VAL A 133 17.40 8.63 -15.54
CA VAL A 133 15.98 8.72 -15.96
C VAL A 133 15.17 9.56 -14.96
N SER A 134 15.65 9.70 -13.73
CA SER A 134 15.08 10.57 -12.71
C SER A 134 15.25 12.06 -13.01
N ALA A 135 16.28 12.46 -13.74
CA ALA A 135 16.63 13.88 -13.95
C ALA A 135 15.72 14.59 -14.96
N GLU A 136 15.10 13.87 -15.90
CA GLU A 136 14.33 14.50 -16.99
C GLU A 136 12.82 14.57 -16.76
N TRP A 137 12.22 13.64 -15.99
CA TRP A 137 10.76 13.54 -15.87
C TRP A 137 10.24 13.60 -14.43
N GLY A 138 11.12 13.70 -13.44
CA GLY A 138 10.76 13.74 -12.03
C GLY A 138 10.28 12.39 -11.47
N VAL A 139 10.52 12.18 -10.18
CA VAL A 139 10.11 10.99 -9.44
C VAL A 139 8.74 11.26 -8.79
N VAL A 140 7.87 10.24 -8.84
CA VAL A 140 6.54 10.25 -8.26
C VAL A 140 6.33 9.02 -7.39
N TYR A 141 5.66 9.23 -6.27
CA TYR A 141 5.34 8.23 -5.27
C TYR A 141 3.84 7.98 -5.30
N LEU A 142 3.45 6.72 -5.42
CA LEU A 142 2.06 6.28 -5.42
C LEU A 142 1.78 5.51 -4.14
N PHE A 143 0.66 5.81 -3.49
CA PHE A 143 0.19 5.14 -2.28
C PHE A 143 -1.22 4.62 -2.49
N TRP A 144 -1.49 3.36 -2.14
CA TRP A 144 -2.82 2.79 -2.21
C TRP A 144 -3.01 1.69 -1.17
N LEU A 145 -4.26 1.25 -1.00
CA LEU A 145 -4.62 0.23 -0.02
C LEU A 145 -5.28 -0.94 -0.72
N LEU A 146 -4.85 -2.15 -0.36
CA LEU A 146 -5.43 -3.39 -0.87
C LEU A 146 -6.03 -4.21 0.28
N SER A 147 -7.12 -4.92 0.02
CA SER A 147 -7.70 -5.90 0.93
C SER A 147 -8.23 -7.11 0.18
N PRO A 148 -8.56 -8.21 0.86
CA PRO A 148 -9.45 -9.22 0.34
C PRO A 148 -10.79 -8.64 -0.14
N PHE A 149 -11.56 -9.46 -0.86
CA PHE A 149 -12.89 -9.11 -1.32
C PHE A 149 -13.78 -8.76 -0.12
N THR A 150 -14.39 -7.58 -0.19
CA THR A 150 -15.35 -7.11 0.81
C THR A 150 -16.72 -6.93 0.17
N ARG A 151 -17.77 -7.30 0.90
CA ARG A 151 -19.15 -7.14 0.41
C ARG A 151 -19.57 -5.67 0.29
N ARG A 152 -18.91 -4.79 1.04
CA ARG A 152 -19.15 -3.34 1.05
C ARG A 152 -17.83 -2.59 0.88
N PRO A 153 -17.86 -1.41 0.24
CA PRO A 153 -16.70 -0.51 0.17
C PRO A 153 -16.21 -0.14 1.56
N ILE A 154 -14.89 -0.08 1.71
CA ILE A 154 -14.22 0.41 2.93
C ILE A 154 -13.39 1.62 2.53
N TYR A 155 -13.35 2.61 3.41
CA TYR A 155 -12.62 3.85 3.20
C TYR A 155 -11.54 4.04 4.25
N ALA A 156 -10.49 4.74 3.86
CA ALA A 156 -9.43 5.17 4.75
C ALA A 156 -8.92 6.55 4.33
N ASN A 157 -8.45 7.32 5.31
CA ASN A 157 -7.70 8.53 5.05
C ASN A 157 -6.21 8.22 5.02
N LEU A 158 -5.56 8.77 3.99
CA LEU A 158 -4.11 8.80 3.86
C LEU A 158 -3.60 10.23 4.05
N ALA A 159 -2.57 10.40 4.86
CA ALA A 159 -1.88 11.68 5.07
C ALA A 159 -0.37 11.46 5.21
N LEU A 160 0.44 12.47 4.85
CA LEU A 160 1.88 12.45 5.07
C LEU A 160 2.29 13.58 6.01
N GLN A 161 3.23 13.24 6.89
CA GLN A 161 3.67 14.08 7.99
C GLN A 161 5.19 13.99 8.16
N ASN A 162 5.83 15.11 8.46
CA ASN A 162 7.21 15.12 8.95
C ASN A 162 7.23 15.74 10.36
N GLY A 163 6.87 14.94 11.36
CA GLY A 163 6.74 15.37 12.75
C GLY A 163 5.30 15.74 13.16
N PRO A 164 5.09 16.09 14.45
CA PRO A 164 3.75 16.21 15.03
C PRO A 164 2.94 17.42 14.56
N LEU A 165 3.53 18.40 13.85
CA LEU A 165 2.90 19.68 13.51
C LEU A 165 2.97 20.08 12.03
N GLN A 166 3.73 19.36 11.19
CA GLN A 166 3.83 19.64 9.75
C GLN A 166 3.21 18.51 8.92
N SER A 167 2.08 18.84 8.29
CA SER A 167 1.39 17.98 7.32
C SER A 167 1.28 18.72 5.98
N VAL A 168 1.86 18.17 4.91
CA VAL A 168 1.71 18.73 3.56
C VAL A 168 0.48 18.14 2.87
N PHE A 169 0.21 16.86 3.11
CA PHE A 169 -0.90 16.16 2.47
C PHE A 169 -2.04 15.92 3.45
N ARG A 170 -3.07 16.80 3.41
CA ARG A 170 -4.23 16.68 4.29
C ARG A 170 -5.21 15.63 3.76
N ARG A 171 -5.26 14.50 4.47
CA ARG A 171 -6.36 13.52 4.54
C ARG A 171 -7.15 13.36 3.25
N ASN A 172 -6.61 12.58 2.34
CA ASN A 172 -7.37 12.15 1.18
C ASN A 172 -8.07 10.84 1.52
N ARG A 173 -9.40 10.90 1.53
CA ARG A 173 -10.22 9.72 1.67
C ARG A 173 -10.10 8.89 0.41
N ARG A 174 -9.61 7.66 0.56
CA ARG A 174 -9.48 6.67 -0.51
C ARG A 174 -10.28 5.43 -0.17
N ARG A 175 -10.82 4.81 -1.21
CA ARG A 175 -11.46 3.51 -1.11
C ARG A 175 -10.38 2.43 -1.08
N ILE A 176 -10.55 1.44 -0.23
CA ILE A 176 -9.68 0.26 -0.22
C ILE A 176 -10.06 -0.63 -1.40
N ARG A 177 -9.06 -1.06 -2.14
CA ARG A 177 -9.24 -1.84 -3.36
C ARG A 177 -9.13 -3.33 -3.06
N ASN A 178 -9.89 -4.13 -3.81
CA ASN A 178 -9.70 -5.57 -3.80
C ASN A 178 -8.35 -5.93 -4.45
N PHE A 179 -7.52 -6.74 -3.78
CA PHE A 179 -6.22 -7.15 -4.31
C PHE A 179 -6.34 -7.99 -5.59
N ALA A 180 -7.46 -8.67 -5.80
CA ALA A 180 -7.69 -9.46 -7.02
C ALA A 180 -7.97 -8.58 -8.26
N SER A 181 -8.45 -7.35 -8.06
CA SER A 181 -8.76 -6.42 -9.14
C SER A 181 -7.50 -5.66 -9.57
N ARG A 182 -6.58 -6.37 -10.24
CA ARG A 182 -5.32 -5.80 -10.76
C ARG A 182 -5.60 -4.67 -11.76
N MET A 183 -5.01 -3.50 -11.51
CA MET A 183 -4.83 -2.45 -12.51
C MET A 183 -3.34 -2.26 -12.73
N PRO A 184 -2.86 -2.14 -13.98
CA PRO A 184 -1.55 -1.60 -14.25
C PRO A 184 -1.44 -0.19 -13.68
N ILE A 185 -0.33 0.13 -13.01
CA ILE A 185 -0.02 1.43 -12.40
C ILE A 185 -0.27 2.63 -13.34
N ARG A 186 -0.16 2.42 -14.65
CA ARG A 186 -0.40 3.43 -15.69
C ARG A 186 -1.86 3.86 -15.83
N GLN A 187 -2.82 3.01 -15.47
CA GLN A 187 -4.24 3.36 -15.54
C GLN A 187 -4.67 4.27 -14.37
N PHE A 188 -3.78 4.50 -13.38
CA PHE A 188 -4.06 5.32 -12.21
C PHE A 188 -4.00 6.83 -12.54
N ILE A 189 -3.23 7.28 -13.55
CA ILE A 189 -2.87 8.70 -13.72
C ILE A 189 -4.03 9.61 -14.15
N ASN A 190 -5.20 9.07 -14.55
CA ASN A 190 -6.33 9.88 -15.02
C ASN A 190 -7.09 10.66 -13.91
N GLY A 191 -6.46 10.93 -12.76
CA GLY A 191 -6.82 12.00 -11.82
C GLY A 191 -8.12 11.85 -11.01
N LEU A 192 -8.97 10.88 -11.32
CA LEU A 192 -10.28 10.66 -10.69
C LEU A 192 -10.40 9.36 -9.91
N ASP A 193 -9.30 8.61 -9.78
CA ASP A 193 -9.35 7.29 -9.18
C ASP A 193 -9.48 7.40 -7.64
N PRO A 194 -10.48 6.75 -7.02
CA PRO A 194 -10.69 6.78 -5.59
C PRO A 194 -9.70 5.90 -4.80
N TYR A 195 -8.81 5.14 -5.44
CA TYR A 195 -8.01 4.08 -4.81
C TYR A 195 -6.58 4.50 -4.45
N PHE A 196 -6.05 5.61 -4.97
CA PHE A 196 -4.64 5.97 -4.74
C PHE A 196 -4.39 7.46 -4.49
N VAL A 197 -3.18 7.75 -4.03
CA VAL A 197 -2.60 9.08 -3.85
C VAL A 197 -1.27 9.14 -4.59
N SER A 198 -1.03 10.21 -5.35
CA SER A 198 0.27 10.50 -5.98
C SER A 198 0.92 11.73 -5.37
N LEU A 199 2.23 11.70 -5.21
CA LEU A 199 3.04 12.82 -4.74
C LEU A 199 4.37 12.89 -5.48
N ASN A 200 4.82 14.09 -5.79
CA ASN A 200 6.14 14.30 -6.39
C ASN A 200 7.24 14.22 -5.32
N GLU A 201 8.44 13.84 -5.74
CA GLU A 201 9.62 13.80 -4.86
C GLU A 201 9.90 15.15 -4.21
N ASP A 202 9.76 16.25 -4.95
CA ASP A 202 9.93 17.62 -4.42
C ASP A 202 9.01 17.90 -3.23
N GLN A 203 7.77 17.39 -3.23
CA GLN A 203 6.82 17.57 -2.12
C GLN A 203 7.24 16.80 -0.86
N LEU A 204 7.95 15.67 -1.03
CA LEU A 204 8.52 14.90 0.08
C LEU A 204 9.82 15.52 0.59
N ASP A 205 10.62 16.08 -0.31
CA ASP A 205 11.84 16.78 0.05
C ASP A 205 11.54 18.07 0.83
N GLU A 206 10.53 18.85 0.39
CA GLU A 206 10.03 20.03 1.12
C GLU A 206 9.59 19.68 2.54
N LEU A 207 8.95 18.50 2.73
CA LEU A 207 8.56 18.01 4.05
C LEU A 207 9.76 17.77 4.95
N CYS A 208 10.85 17.22 4.43
CA CYS A 208 12.08 16.93 5.18
C CYS A 208 12.93 18.18 5.48
N GLY A 209 12.64 19.30 4.82
CA GLY A 209 13.39 20.55 4.92
C GLY A 209 14.74 20.50 4.20
N ASN A 210 15.24 21.65 3.75
CA ASN A 210 16.54 21.80 3.07
C ASN A 210 17.77 21.51 3.97
N GLY A 211 17.58 20.83 5.11
CA GLY A 211 18.62 20.53 6.08
C GLY A 211 19.53 19.42 5.58
N GLY A 212 20.83 19.70 5.45
CA GLY A 212 21.90 18.77 5.06
C GLY A 212 22.18 17.64 6.06
N GLY A 213 21.14 16.94 6.52
CA GLY A 213 21.21 15.76 7.35
C GLY A 213 20.47 14.58 6.71
N ASN A 214 20.97 13.37 6.94
CA ASN A 214 20.53 12.08 6.39
C ASN A 214 19.05 11.67 6.67
N GLN A 215 18.15 12.58 7.07
CA GLN A 215 16.76 12.27 7.40
C GLN A 215 15.86 12.30 6.16
N TYR A 216 15.93 11.23 5.36
CA TYR A 216 15.06 11.00 4.20
C TYR A 216 13.86 10.11 4.56
N SER A 217 13.21 10.42 5.68
CA SER A 217 12.07 9.65 6.18
C SER A 217 10.91 10.55 6.57
N VAL A 218 9.71 10.21 6.10
CA VAL A 218 8.45 10.83 6.50
C VAL A 218 7.55 9.80 7.17
N TYR A 219 6.42 10.22 7.73
CA TYR A 219 5.40 9.32 8.27
C TYR A 219 4.17 9.31 7.38
N LEU A 220 3.79 8.13 6.90
CA LEU A 220 2.48 7.85 6.31
C LEU A 220 1.47 7.55 7.41
N GLU A 221 0.54 8.48 7.59
CA GLU A 221 -0.64 8.30 8.42
C GLU A 221 -1.73 7.57 7.63
N VAL A 222 -2.23 6.49 8.24
CA VAL A 222 -3.37 5.71 7.75
C VAL A 222 -4.42 5.67 8.86
N ILE A 223 -5.65 6.08 8.53
CA ILE A 223 -6.82 5.99 9.40
C ILE A 223 -7.93 5.26 8.63
N ILE A 224 -8.33 4.07 9.09
CA ILE A 224 -9.42 3.32 8.45
C ILE A 224 -10.75 3.82 9.01
N GLU A 225 -11.60 4.36 8.15
CA GLU A 225 -12.92 4.90 8.51
C GLU A 225 -13.99 3.81 8.55
N GLY A 226 -13.77 2.70 7.83
CA GLY A 226 -14.70 1.58 7.77
C GLY A 226 -15.71 1.70 6.62
N VAL A 227 -16.90 1.13 6.82
CA VAL A 227 -18.01 1.16 5.85
C VAL A 227 -18.81 2.44 6.09
N MET A 228 -19.07 3.20 5.03
CA MET A 228 -19.93 4.37 5.11
C MET A 228 -21.42 3.94 5.10
N PRO A 229 -22.28 4.59 5.90
CA PRO A 229 -23.74 4.41 5.84
C PRO A 229 -24.33 4.89 4.51
#